data_AF-A0A9E5Q3T3-F1
#
_entry.id   AF-A0A9E5Q3T3-F1
#
_cell.length_a   1.000
_cell.length_b   1.000
_cell.length_c   1.000
_cell.angle_alpha   90.00
_cell.angle_beta   90.00
_cell.angle_gamma   90.00
#
_symmetry.space_group_name_H-M   'P 1'
#
loop_
_entity.id
_entity.type
_entity.pdbx_description
1 polymer ?
#
loop_
_entity_poly.entity_id
_entity_poly.type
_entity_poly.pdbx_seq_one_letter_code
_entity_poly.pdbx_strand_id
1 'polypeptide(L)'
;QVTGTITNAVGRFELTGLNTGRYAVEFYFIGYETKRIKNIELNPRQLIVDMGEIALRPDEITVDDVEVEGERALFSYQIDKKVIKVDQQHTVVSGTAVDVLENVPSVTVDIEGNVSLRGSGSFRVLIDGRPTILDASEALQQIPASTIKNIEIITNPSARHDPEGTAGIINIIMKKNKRNGRSGMANVNAGMNDKYGADVLIEFKNDIYNATLGVDYNYRIYTGEDLEE
;
A
#
# COMPACT_ATOMS: atom_id res chain seq x y z
N GLN A 1 -41.02 -18.09 9.00
CA GLN A 1 -40.93 -18.95 7.80
C GLN A 1 -42.07 -19.95 7.88
N VAL A 2 -42.89 -20.09 6.83
CA VAL A 2 -44.03 -21.03 6.84
C VAL A 2 -43.59 -22.39 6.28
N THR A 3 -42.81 -22.39 5.20
CA THR A 3 -42.16 -23.57 4.61
C THR A 3 -41.05 -23.09 3.66
N GLY A 4 -40.29 -24.01 3.06
CA GLY A 4 -39.20 -23.73 2.13
C GLY A 4 -38.89 -24.92 1.22
N THR A 5 -38.23 -24.65 0.09
CA THR A 5 -37.78 -25.67 -0.87
C THR A 5 -36.46 -25.22 -1.50
N ILE A 6 -35.78 -26.13 -2.18
CA ILE A 6 -34.61 -25.83 -3.01
C ILE A 6 -34.94 -26.04 -4.49
N THR A 7 -34.25 -25.32 -5.36
CA THR A 7 -34.36 -25.57 -6.80
C THR A 7 -33.64 -26.87 -7.17
N ASN A 8 -34.10 -27.52 -8.23
CA ASN A 8 -33.37 -28.63 -8.84
C ASN A 8 -32.23 -28.11 -9.77
N ALA A 9 -31.50 -29.02 -10.40
CA ALA A 9 -30.35 -28.70 -11.26
C ALA A 9 -30.68 -27.80 -12.47
N VAL A 10 -31.96 -27.66 -12.84
CA VAL A 10 -32.43 -26.78 -13.92
C VAL A 10 -33.17 -25.54 -13.40
N GLY A 11 -33.08 -25.24 -12.10
CA GLY A 11 -33.67 -24.03 -11.50
C GLY A 11 -35.17 -24.12 -11.18
N ARG A 12 -35.82 -25.28 -11.38
CA ARG A 12 -37.25 -25.46 -11.06
C ARG A 12 -37.43 -25.73 -9.57
N PHE A 13 -38.45 -25.11 -8.98
CA PHE A 13 -38.85 -25.29 -7.58
C PHE A 13 -40.36 -25.54 -7.48
N GLU A 14 -40.80 -26.22 -6.42
CA GLU A 14 -42.21 -26.41 -6.10
C GLU A 14 -42.40 -26.35 -4.58
N LEU A 15 -43.42 -25.61 -4.14
CA LEU A 15 -43.80 -25.46 -2.74
C LEU A 15 -45.23 -25.99 -2.56
N THR A 16 -45.35 -27.16 -1.95
CA THR A 16 -46.63 -27.83 -1.71
C THR A 16 -47.06 -27.74 -0.25
N GLY A 17 -48.34 -28.00 0.03
CA GLY A 17 -48.85 -28.08 1.41
C GLY A 17 -49.12 -26.72 2.08
N LEU A 18 -49.38 -25.68 1.28
CA LEU A 18 -49.73 -24.36 1.78
C LEU A 18 -51.25 -24.22 1.94
N ASN A 19 -51.69 -23.65 3.06
CA ASN A 19 -53.08 -23.27 3.27
C ASN A 19 -53.44 -22.02 2.46
N THR A 20 -54.73 -21.72 2.33
CA THR A 20 -55.18 -20.46 1.72
C THR A 20 -54.78 -19.28 2.60
N GLY A 21 -54.26 -18.22 2.00
CA GLY A 21 -53.76 -17.05 2.72
C GLY A 21 -52.89 -16.16 1.83
N ARG A 22 -52.36 -15.09 2.43
CA ARG A 22 -51.41 -14.18 1.77
C ARG A 22 -49.99 -14.47 2.21
N TYR A 23 -49.11 -14.59 1.24
CA TYR A 23 -47.72 -14.99 1.40
C TYR A 23 -46.77 -13.95 0.82
N ALA A 24 -45.56 -13.94 1.37
CA ALA A 24 -44.40 -13.38 0.71
C ALA A 24 -43.42 -14.51 0.46
N VAL A 25 -42.90 -14.59 -0.76
CA VAL A 25 -41.91 -15.58 -1.18
C VAL A 25 -40.58 -14.88 -1.35
N GLU A 26 -39.53 -15.51 -0.86
CA GLU A 26 -38.17 -14.98 -0.85
C GLU A 26 -37.25 -15.97 -1.54
N PHE A 27 -36.48 -15.46 -2.50
CA PHE A 27 -35.51 -16.22 -3.29
C PHE A 27 -34.12 -15.71 -2.94
N TYR A 28 -33.25 -16.62 -2.50
CA TYR A 28 -31.87 -16.29 -2.16
C TYR A 28 -30.93 -17.35 -2.75
N PHE A 29 -29.77 -16.89 -3.21
CA PHE A 29 -28.67 -17.73 -3.63
C PHE A 29 -27.36 -17.01 -3.33
N ILE A 30 -26.30 -17.73 -2.97
CA ILE A 30 -25.03 -17.12 -2.59
C ILE A 30 -24.49 -16.31 -3.77
N GLY A 31 -24.13 -15.04 -3.52
CA GLY A 31 -23.62 -14.12 -4.53
C GLY A 31 -24.69 -13.44 -5.38
N TYR A 32 -25.96 -13.49 -4.97
CA TYR A 32 -27.08 -12.83 -5.64
C TYR A 32 -27.93 -12.06 -4.63
N GLU A 33 -28.49 -10.93 -5.06
CA GLU A 33 -29.43 -10.16 -4.25
C GLU A 33 -30.66 -11.00 -3.89
N THR A 34 -31.06 -10.98 -2.61
CA THR A 34 -32.28 -11.63 -2.15
C THR A 34 -33.50 -10.94 -2.76
N LYS A 35 -34.26 -11.68 -3.58
CA LYS A 35 -35.46 -11.16 -4.24
C LYS A 35 -36.71 -11.59 -3.48
N ARG A 36 -37.50 -10.61 -3.02
CA ARG A 36 -38.73 -10.85 -2.27
C ARG A 36 -39.96 -10.39 -3.04
N ILE A 37 -40.90 -11.31 -3.26
CA ILE A 37 -42.20 -11.03 -3.88
C ILE A 37 -43.26 -11.12 -2.79
N LYS A 38 -44.01 -10.03 -2.59
CA LYS A 38 -45.08 -9.93 -1.59
C LYS A 38 -46.45 -10.11 -2.25
N ASN A 39 -47.47 -10.32 -1.42
CA ASN A 39 -48.88 -10.39 -1.83
C ASN A 39 -49.22 -11.55 -2.76
N ILE A 40 -48.56 -12.70 -2.59
CA ILE A 40 -48.97 -13.94 -3.25
C ILE A 40 -50.19 -14.49 -2.51
N GLU A 41 -51.34 -14.53 -3.17
CA GLU A 41 -52.59 -14.98 -2.56
C GLU A 41 -52.95 -16.39 -3.05
N LEU A 42 -53.10 -17.30 -2.09
CA LEU A 42 -53.71 -18.61 -2.32
C LEU A 42 -55.14 -18.56 -1.80
N ASN A 43 -56.11 -18.83 -2.66
CA ASN A 43 -57.52 -18.84 -2.30
C ASN A 43 -58.20 -20.10 -2.85
N PRO A 44 -59.41 -20.47 -2.38
CA PRO A 44 -60.08 -21.69 -2.80
C PRO A 44 -60.36 -21.80 -4.31
N ARG A 45 -60.28 -20.69 -5.07
CA ARG A 45 -60.45 -20.66 -6.53
C ARG A 45 -59.12 -20.68 -7.30
N GLN A 46 -58.01 -20.42 -6.61
CA GLN A 46 -56.66 -20.37 -7.16
C GLN A 46 -55.69 -21.00 -6.16
N LEU A 47 -55.58 -22.33 -6.26
CA LEU A 47 -54.72 -23.16 -5.42
C LEU A 47 -53.29 -23.29 -5.97
N ILE A 48 -53.08 -22.90 -7.23
CA ILE A 48 -51.79 -22.93 -7.92
C ILE A 48 -51.48 -21.51 -8.38
N VAL A 49 -50.28 -21.04 -8.05
CA VAL A 49 -49.75 -19.77 -8.52
C VAL A 49 -48.43 -20.07 -9.23
N ASP A 50 -48.42 -19.85 -10.54
CA ASP A 50 -47.18 -19.86 -11.31
C ASP A 50 -46.47 -18.52 -11.11
N MET A 51 -45.21 -18.58 -10.67
CA MET A 51 -44.38 -17.40 -10.43
C MET A 51 -43.52 -17.04 -11.66
N GLY A 52 -43.52 -17.87 -12.70
CA GLY A 52 -42.72 -17.68 -13.91
C GLY A 52 -41.22 -17.77 -13.65
N GLU A 53 -40.44 -17.19 -14.57
CA GLU A 53 -38.99 -17.14 -14.44
C GLU A 53 -38.56 -15.99 -13.52
N ILE A 54 -37.86 -16.34 -12.44
CA ILE A 54 -37.36 -15.38 -11.47
C ILE A 54 -35.85 -15.19 -11.68
N ALA A 55 -35.49 -14.17 -12.47
CA ALA A 55 -34.11 -13.74 -12.56
C ALA A 55 -33.66 -13.09 -11.24
N LEU A 56 -32.56 -13.59 -10.67
CA LEU A 56 -31.84 -12.96 -9.58
C LEU A 56 -30.74 -12.08 -10.15
N ARG A 57 -30.54 -10.92 -9.53
CA ARG A 57 -29.43 -10.05 -9.88
C ARG A 57 -28.19 -10.56 -9.14
N PRO A 58 -27.05 -10.75 -9.81
CA PRO A 58 -25.79 -10.93 -9.10
C PRO A 58 -25.65 -9.82 -8.08
N ASP A 59 -25.25 -10.20 -6.87
CA ASP A 59 -24.87 -9.23 -5.86
C ASP A 59 -23.57 -8.62 -6.39
N GLU A 60 -23.69 -7.46 -7.03
CA GLU A 60 -22.52 -6.68 -7.38
C GLU A 60 -21.90 -6.31 -6.04
N ILE A 61 -20.88 -7.08 -5.64
CA ILE A 61 -19.83 -6.60 -4.78
C ILE A 61 -19.20 -5.46 -5.58
N THR A 62 -19.87 -4.31 -5.54
CA THR A 62 -19.21 -3.04 -5.67
C THR A 62 -18.23 -3.13 -4.54
N VAL A 63 -16.97 -3.41 -4.89
CA VAL A 63 -15.87 -3.09 -4.01
C VAL A 63 -15.94 -1.57 -3.97
N ASP A 64 -16.83 -1.04 -3.11
CA ASP A 64 -16.51 0.16 -2.37
C ASP A 64 -15.10 -0.13 -1.90
N ASP A 65 -14.17 0.62 -2.49
CA ASP A 65 -12.77 0.60 -2.13
C ASP A 65 -12.76 0.44 -0.63
N VAL A 66 -12.31 -0.72 -0.14
CA VAL A 66 -12.52 -1.08 1.25
C VAL A 66 -11.82 0.03 2.02
N GLU A 67 -12.57 1.00 2.52
CA GLU A 67 -12.12 1.86 3.58
C GLU A 67 -12.06 0.89 4.75
N VAL A 68 -10.90 0.26 4.85
CA VAL A 68 -10.56 -0.66 5.92
C VAL A 68 -10.50 0.22 7.16
N GLU A 69 -11.64 0.58 7.73
CA GLU A 69 -11.82 0.80 9.17
C GLU A 69 -11.88 -0.58 9.85
N GLY A 70 -10.91 -1.42 9.52
CA GLY A 70 -10.44 -2.44 10.42
C GLY A 70 -9.13 -1.92 10.94
N GLU A 71 -9.00 -1.75 12.26
CA GLU A 71 -7.70 -1.72 12.91
C GLU A 71 -6.90 -2.91 12.37
N ARG A 72 -6.04 -2.62 11.38
CA ARG A 72 -5.23 -3.63 10.74
C ARG A 72 -4.28 -4.09 11.82
N ALA A 73 -4.36 -5.37 12.16
CA ALA A 73 -3.46 -5.98 13.13
C ALA A 73 -2.02 -5.50 12.86
N LEU A 74 -1.40 -4.93 13.90
CA LEU A 74 -0.03 -4.39 13.87
C LEU A 74 0.99 -5.42 13.36
N PHE A 75 0.61 -6.70 13.37
CA PHE A 75 1.40 -7.83 12.93
C PHE A 75 0.62 -8.69 11.93
N SER A 76 1.20 -8.93 10.76
CA SER A 76 0.77 -9.98 9.83
C SER A 76 1.93 -10.93 9.61
N TYR A 77 1.71 -12.21 9.91
CA TYR A 77 2.64 -13.28 9.61
C TYR A 77 2.34 -13.77 8.18
N GLN A 78 3.25 -13.49 7.24
CA GLN A 78 3.29 -14.18 5.96
C GLN A 78 4.29 -15.35 6.09
N ILE A 79 4.09 -16.42 5.32
CA ILE A 79 4.81 -17.71 5.47
C ILE A 79 6.34 -17.55 5.58
N ASP A 80 6.93 -16.52 4.95
CA ASP A 80 8.39 -16.32 4.90
C ASP A 80 8.90 -14.98 5.47
N LYS A 81 8.02 -14.08 5.94
CA LYS A 81 8.41 -12.74 6.42
C LYS A 81 7.45 -12.14 7.45
N LYS A 82 8.03 -11.37 8.39
CA LYS A 82 7.29 -10.54 9.36
C LYS A 82 7.17 -9.12 8.82
N VAL A 83 5.95 -8.60 8.70
CA VAL A 83 5.71 -7.23 8.20
C VAL A 83 5.22 -6.34 9.35
N ILE A 84 5.90 -5.22 9.55
CA ILE A 84 5.60 -4.19 10.55
C ILE A 84 5.10 -2.97 9.80
N LYS A 85 3.88 -2.52 10.08
CA LYS A 85 3.28 -1.34 9.45
C LYS A 85 3.59 -0.11 10.28
N VAL A 86 4.42 0.78 9.74
CA VAL A 86 4.90 1.97 10.45
C VAL A 86 3.93 3.14 10.29
N ASP A 87 3.21 3.19 9.16
CA ASP A 87 2.22 4.21 8.85
C ASP A 87 0.99 4.22 9.77
N GLN A 88 0.76 3.15 10.54
CA GLN A 88 -0.39 2.98 11.45
C GLN A 88 -0.04 3.24 12.91
N GLN A 89 1.23 3.44 13.25
CA GLN A 89 1.68 3.65 14.63
C GLN A 89 1.88 5.15 14.88
N HIS A 90 0.83 5.83 15.36
CA HIS A 90 0.84 7.28 15.65
C HIS A 90 1.97 7.71 16.62
N THR A 91 2.50 6.78 17.41
CA THR A 91 3.58 7.00 18.39
C THR A 91 4.99 7.08 17.80
N VAL A 92 5.23 6.73 16.53
CA VAL A 92 6.59 6.64 15.96
C VAL A 92 6.85 7.66 14.83
N VAL A 93 6.05 8.73 14.76
CA VAL A 93 6.27 9.80 13.76
C VAL A 93 7.57 10.59 14.03
N SER A 94 8.03 10.60 15.28
CA SER A 94 9.23 11.30 15.74
C SER A 94 10.34 10.29 16.05
N GLY A 95 11.10 9.87 15.04
CA GLY A 95 12.21 8.91 15.20
C GLY A 95 12.80 8.44 13.88
N THR A 96 13.66 7.44 13.98
CA THR A 96 14.41 6.75 12.92
C THR A 96 13.88 5.32 12.72
N ALA A 97 14.40 4.59 11.72
CA ALA A 97 14.05 3.19 11.56
C ALA A 97 14.48 2.33 12.77
N VAL A 98 15.53 2.74 13.48
CA VAL A 98 15.99 2.05 14.71
C VAL A 98 14.93 2.13 15.81
N ASP A 99 14.32 3.29 16.01
CA ASP A 99 13.28 3.50 17.04
C ASP A 99 12.01 2.66 16.74
N VAL A 100 11.71 2.47 15.46
CA VAL A 100 10.63 1.55 15.03
C VAL A 100 10.99 0.10 15.37
N LEU A 101 12.25 -0.29 15.15
CA LEU A 101 12.73 -1.65 15.33
C LEU A 101 12.91 -2.05 16.80
N GLU A 102 13.10 -1.11 17.72
CA GLU A 102 13.20 -1.36 19.17
C GLU A 102 11.97 -2.11 19.72
N ASN A 103 10.79 -1.83 19.16
CA ASN A 103 9.54 -2.48 19.56
C ASN A 103 9.31 -3.85 18.91
N VAL A 104 10.29 -4.38 18.17
CA VAL A 104 10.17 -5.64 17.45
C VAL A 104 10.81 -6.77 18.26
N PRO A 105 10.06 -7.79 18.72
CA PRO A 105 10.58 -8.87 19.59
C PRO A 105 11.78 -9.68 19.07
N SER A 106 12.10 -9.58 17.78
CA SER A 106 13.23 -10.28 17.14
C SER A 106 14.46 -9.40 16.97
N VAL A 107 14.39 -8.14 17.41
CA VAL A 107 15.41 -7.12 17.25
C VAL A 107 15.78 -6.56 18.62
N THR A 108 17.07 -6.34 18.83
CA THR A 108 17.61 -5.68 20.02
C THR A 108 18.42 -4.48 19.57
N VAL A 109 18.23 -3.36 20.25
CA VAL A 109 18.94 -2.10 20.02
C VAL A 109 19.72 -1.76 21.28
N ASP A 110 20.98 -1.38 21.14
CA ASP A 110 21.79 -0.90 22.27
C ASP A 110 21.72 0.63 22.45
N ILE A 111 22.41 1.14 23.47
CA ILE A 111 22.42 2.57 23.83
C ILE A 111 23.07 3.44 22.73
N GLU A 112 23.92 2.83 21.89
CA GLU A 112 24.62 3.49 20.78
C GLU A 112 23.80 3.44 19.49
N GLY A 113 22.65 2.75 19.50
CA GLY A 113 21.75 2.59 18.37
C GLY A 113 22.19 1.49 17.41
N ASN A 114 23.07 0.58 17.82
CA ASN A 114 23.42 -0.60 17.03
C ASN A 114 22.27 -1.61 17.09
N VAL A 115 21.93 -2.16 15.94
CA VAL A 115 20.83 -3.10 15.79
C VAL A 115 21.37 -4.52 15.72
N SER A 116 20.71 -5.44 16.41
CA SER A 116 20.96 -6.87 16.31
C SER A 116 19.68 -7.61 15.99
N LEU A 117 19.72 -8.45 14.95
CA LEU A 117 18.62 -9.31 14.55
C LEU A 117 18.86 -10.71 15.11
N ARG A 118 17.96 -11.19 15.97
CA ARG A 118 18.09 -12.52 16.63
C ARG A 118 19.44 -12.71 17.34
N GLY A 119 19.96 -11.64 17.95
CA GLY A 119 21.24 -11.65 18.66
C GLY A 119 22.49 -11.55 17.79
N SER A 120 22.36 -11.37 16.48
CA SER A 120 23.49 -11.13 15.56
C SER A 120 23.44 -9.73 14.97
N GLY A 121 24.57 -9.01 15.00
CA GLY A 121 24.74 -7.75 14.27
C GLY A 121 24.95 -7.94 12.76
N SER A 122 25.18 -9.18 12.30
CA SER A 122 25.34 -9.50 10.88
C SER A 122 23.97 -9.76 10.26
N PHE A 123 23.40 -8.75 9.59
CA PHE A 123 22.18 -8.85 8.77
C PHE A 123 22.27 -7.88 7.58
N ARG A 124 21.46 -8.11 6.54
CA ARG A 124 21.41 -7.20 5.38
C ARG A 124 20.27 -6.22 5.50
N VAL A 125 20.50 -4.97 5.10
CA VAL A 125 19.46 -3.94 4.98
C VAL A 125 19.16 -3.67 3.51
N LEU A 126 17.88 -3.73 3.16
CA LEU A 126 17.35 -3.33 1.86
C LEU A 126 16.49 -2.08 2.02
N ILE A 127 16.52 -1.18 1.04
CA ILE A 127 15.60 -0.05 0.91
C ILE A 127 14.85 -0.24 -0.40
N ASP A 128 13.52 -0.43 -0.32
CA ASP A 128 12.66 -0.80 -1.44
C ASP A 128 13.22 -1.98 -2.26
N GLY A 129 13.73 -3.01 -1.57
CA GLY A 129 14.30 -4.21 -2.18
C GLY A 129 15.72 -4.06 -2.74
N ARG A 130 16.37 -2.89 -2.59
CA ARG A 130 17.76 -2.66 -3.03
C ARG A 130 18.73 -2.63 -1.84
N PRO A 131 19.87 -3.32 -1.90
CA PRO A 131 20.84 -3.35 -0.80
C PRO A 131 21.49 -1.99 -0.57
N THR A 132 21.71 -1.65 0.70
CA THR A 132 22.50 -0.48 1.09
C THR A 132 24.01 -0.77 1.02
N ILE A 133 24.80 0.28 0.81
CA ILE A 133 26.28 0.24 0.85
C ILE A 133 26.79 0.58 2.26
N LEU A 134 25.97 1.27 3.06
CA LEU A 134 26.28 1.63 4.44
C LEU A 134 26.24 0.41 5.35
N ASP A 135 26.87 0.53 6.53
CA ASP A 135 26.65 -0.44 7.60
C ASP A 135 25.16 -0.53 7.94
N ALA A 136 24.71 -1.73 8.32
CA ALA A 136 23.32 -2.02 8.56
C ALA A 136 22.70 -1.11 9.63
N SER A 137 23.41 -0.86 10.75
CA SER A 137 22.90 0.01 11.83
C SER A 137 22.92 1.47 11.41
N GLU A 138 23.97 1.92 10.75
CA GLU A 138 24.10 3.30 10.23
C GLU A 138 22.99 3.62 9.21
N ALA A 139 22.70 2.71 8.30
CA ALA A 139 21.63 2.86 7.31
C ALA A 139 20.26 3.06 7.98
N LEU A 140 19.97 2.32 9.05
CA LEU A 140 18.70 2.39 9.76
C LEU A 140 18.56 3.71 10.54
N GLN A 141 19.64 4.22 11.14
CA GLN A 141 19.64 5.49 11.85
C GLN A 141 19.38 6.68 10.91
N GLN A 142 19.83 6.59 9.65
CA GLN A 142 19.64 7.66 8.67
C GLN A 142 18.22 7.73 8.08
N ILE A 143 17.39 6.69 8.24
CA ILE A 143 16.04 6.67 7.66
C ILE A 143 15.04 7.21 8.67
N PRO A 144 14.38 8.36 8.41
CA PRO A 144 13.35 8.88 9.31
C PRO A 144 12.11 7.98 9.29
N ALA A 145 11.58 7.63 10.46
CA ALA A 145 10.40 6.77 10.61
C ALA A 145 9.18 7.32 9.85
N SER A 146 9.05 8.65 9.78
CA SER A 146 7.98 9.34 9.03
C SER A 146 7.96 9.00 7.53
N THR A 147 9.09 8.60 6.96
CA THR A 147 9.24 8.23 5.53
C THR A 147 9.01 6.75 5.27
N ILE A 148 8.88 5.92 6.31
CA ILE A 148 8.75 4.47 6.19
C ILE A 148 7.27 4.09 6.09
N LYS A 149 6.92 3.26 5.12
CA LYS A 149 5.60 2.65 5.01
C LYS A 149 5.53 1.42 5.90
N ASN A 150 6.41 0.45 5.64
CA ASN A 150 6.49 -0.80 6.38
C ASN A 150 7.94 -1.25 6.50
N ILE A 151 8.24 -2.05 7.53
CA ILE A 151 9.50 -2.78 7.65
C ILE A 151 9.21 -4.27 7.53
N GLU A 152 9.91 -4.96 6.63
CA GLU A 152 9.81 -6.40 6.45
C GLU A 152 11.06 -7.07 7.02
N ILE A 153 10.88 -8.09 7.86
CA ILE A 153 11.95 -8.90 8.41
C ILE A 153 11.83 -10.30 7.84
N ILE A 154 12.86 -10.72 7.12
CA ILE A 154 12.93 -12.01 6.43
C ILE A 154 13.97 -12.85 7.17
N THR A 155 13.51 -13.85 7.91
CA THR A 155 14.34 -14.66 8.81
C THR A 155 14.75 -16.01 8.20
N ASN A 156 14.60 -16.20 6.88
CA ASN A 156 15.01 -17.42 6.18
C ASN A 156 15.33 -17.19 4.70
N PRO A 157 16.59 -16.87 4.31
CA PRO A 157 17.08 -17.26 3.00
C PRO A 157 17.55 -18.72 3.11
N SER A 158 16.95 -19.63 2.36
CA SER A 158 17.33 -21.05 2.35
C SER A 158 18.85 -21.23 2.39
N ALA A 159 19.33 -22.09 3.29
CA ALA A 159 20.74 -22.37 3.62
C ALA A 159 21.60 -22.97 2.49
N ARG A 160 21.24 -22.75 1.22
CA ARG A 160 21.94 -23.31 0.06
C ARG A 160 22.92 -22.33 -0.61
N HIS A 161 22.86 -21.02 -0.37
CA HIS A 161 23.65 -20.04 -1.13
C HIS A 161 24.01 -18.72 -0.39
N ASP A 162 24.19 -18.69 0.93
CA ASP A 162 24.71 -17.47 1.61
C ASP A 162 26.06 -17.71 2.31
N PRO A 163 27.19 -17.30 1.69
CA PRO A 163 28.53 -17.48 2.27
C PRO A 163 28.80 -16.66 3.55
N GLU A 164 27.91 -15.73 3.92
CA GLU A 164 28.18 -14.73 4.97
C GLU A 164 27.50 -14.99 6.32
N GLY A 165 26.62 -15.99 6.43
CA GLY A 165 25.99 -16.35 7.71
C GLY A 165 25.14 -15.23 8.34
N THR A 166 24.50 -14.40 7.51
CA THR A 166 23.67 -13.28 7.96
C THR A 166 22.39 -13.79 8.65
N ALA A 167 22.02 -13.16 9.78
CA ALA A 167 20.87 -13.53 10.60
C ALA A 167 19.50 -13.23 9.98
N GLY A 168 19.50 -12.61 8.80
CA GLY A 168 18.33 -12.32 8.00
C GLY A 168 18.47 -11.05 7.18
N ILE A 169 17.35 -10.61 6.63
CA ILE A 169 17.23 -9.38 5.84
C ILE A 169 16.17 -8.48 6.48
N ILE A 170 16.50 -7.21 6.67
CA ILE A 170 15.56 -6.15 7.02
C ILE A 170 15.34 -5.29 5.77
N ASN A 171 14.11 -5.28 5.24
CA ASN A 171 13.74 -4.50 4.08
C ASN A 171 12.83 -3.34 4.50
N ILE A 172 13.30 -2.11 4.30
CA ILE A 172 12.56 -0.89 4.57
C ILE A 172 11.79 -0.51 3.31
N ILE A 173 10.46 -0.57 3.40
CA ILE A 173 9.57 -0.11 2.34
C ILE A 173 9.25 1.36 2.60
N MET A 174 9.69 2.22 1.71
CA MET A 174 9.47 3.66 1.84
C MET A 174 8.01 4.00 1.52
N LYS A 175 7.49 5.05 2.16
CA LYS A 175 6.25 5.69 1.70
C LYS A 175 6.51 6.16 0.27
N LYS A 176 5.63 5.75 -0.64
CA LYS A 176 5.65 6.30 -2.00
C LYS A 176 5.32 7.78 -1.88
N ASN A 177 6.36 8.61 -1.87
CA ASN A 177 6.19 10.03 -2.12
C ASN A 177 5.82 10.14 -3.59
N LYS A 178 4.51 10.08 -3.89
CA LYS A 178 3.96 10.48 -5.19
C LYS A 178 4.15 11.99 -5.30
N ARG A 179 5.40 12.44 -5.39
CA ARG A 179 5.75 13.72 -6.02
C ARG A 179 5.60 13.54 -7.54
N ASN A 180 4.42 13.10 -7.96
CA ASN A 180 3.99 13.26 -9.33
C ASN A 180 3.68 14.75 -9.45
N GLY A 181 4.41 15.44 -10.30
CA GLY A 181 4.37 16.89 -10.30
C GLY A 181 5.54 17.51 -11.04
N ARG A 182 5.57 18.83 -10.97
CA ARG A 182 6.54 19.69 -11.63
C ARG A 182 7.35 20.40 -10.55
N SER A 183 8.65 20.14 -10.49
CA SER A 183 9.61 20.88 -9.67
C SER A 183 10.38 21.86 -10.55
N GLY A 184 10.87 22.96 -9.98
CA GLY A 184 11.75 23.86 -10.72
C GLY A 184 12.51 24.80 -9.81
N MET A 185 13.60 25.33 -10.33
CA MET A 185 14.48 26.30 -9.68
C MET A 185 14.87 27.36 -10.72
N ALA A 186 14.90 28.61 -10.31
CA ALA A 186 15.41 29.71 -11.12
C ALA A 186 16.39 30.51 -10.28
N ASN A 187 17.59 30.71 -10.80
CA ASN A 187 18.64 31.47 -10.15
C ASN A 187 19.00 32.68 -11.02
N VAL A 188 19.36 33.78 -10.36
CA VAL A 188 19.89 34.98 -11.00
C VAL A 188 21.09 35.43 -10.18
N ASN A 189 22.20 35.69 -10.83
CA ASN A 189 23.45 36.12 -10.20
C ASN A 189 24.00 37.39 -10.84
N ALA A 190 24.55 38.27 -10.01
CA ALA A 190 25.26 39.47 -10.44
C ALA A 190 26.60 39.56 -9.69
N GLY A 191 27.67 39.98 -10.37
CA GLY A 191 29.01 40.10 -9.80
C GLY A 191 29.81 41.25 -10.39
N MET A 192 30.94 41.56 -9.76
CA MET A 192 31.90 42.59 -10.22
C MET A 192 32.41 42.30 -11.65
N ASN A 193 32.72 43.38 -12.38
CA ASN A 193 33.13 43.40 -13.79
C ASN A 193 32.01 42.96 -14.76
N ASP A 194 30.82 43.55 -14.61
CA ASP A 194 29.65 43.34 -15.47
C ASP A 194 29.33 41.85 -15.73
N LYS A 195 29.38 41.06 -14.65
CA LYS A 195 29.05 39.63 -14.68
C LYS A 195 27.60 39.44 -14.28
N TYR A 196 26.81 38.91 -15.21
CA TYR A 196 25.42 38.54 -14.95
C TYR A 196 25.18 37.11 -15.39
N GLY A 197 24.40 36.37 -14.63
CA GLY A 197 23.96 35.04 -15.01
C GLY A 197 22.51 34.81 -14.57
N ALA A 198 21.83 33.96 -15.31
CA ALA A 198 20.52 33.45 -14.97
C ALA A 198 20.41 32.01 -15.43
N ASP A 199 19.83 31.14 -14.60
CA ASP A 199 19.51 29.78 -14.99
C ASP A 199 18.13 29.39 -14.50
N VAL A 200 17.47 28.53 -15.27
CA VAL A 200 16.17 27.97 -14.96
C VAL A 200 16.24 26.47 -15.22
N LEU A 201 15.86 25.69 -14.22
CA LEU A 201 15.76 24.24 -14.25
C LEU A 201 14.33 23.83 -13.93
N ILE A 202 13.74 22.96 -14.74
CA ILE A 202 12.38 22.42 -14.55
C ILE A 202 12.45 20.90 -14.66
N GLU A 203 11.85 20.21 -13.69
CA GLU A 203 11.75 18.75 -13.62
C GLU A 203 10.28 18.32 -13.68
N PHE A 204 9.99 17.35 -14.53
CA PHE A 204 8.68 16.73 -14.69
C PHE A 204 8.77 15.26 -14.31
N LYS A 205 8.05 14.87 -13.25
CA LYS A 205 8.06 13.50 -12.73
C LYS A 205 6.66 12.92 -12.70
N ASN A 206 6.49 11.77 -13.36
CA ASN A 206 5.31 10.90 -13.33
C ASN A 206 5.72 9.47 -12.94
N ASP A 207 4.74 8.57 -12.72
CA ASP A 207 4.97 7.18 -12.28
C ASP A 207 5.86 6.34 -13.23
N ILE A 208 5.98 6.75 -14.50
CA ILE A 208 6.69 6.00 -15.56
C ILE A 208 7.80 6.79 -16.27
N TYR A 209 7.81 8.13 -16.17
CA TYR A 209 8.77 8.99 -16.86
C TYR A 209 9.30 10.08 -15.93
N ASN A 210 10.60 10.37 -16.07
CA ASN A 210 11.25 11.51 -15.45
C ASN A 210 11.99 12.31 -16.53
N ALA A 211 11.74 13.62 -16.60
CA ALA A 211 12.36 14.52 -17.58
C ALA A 211 12.79 15.83 -16.93
N THR A 212 13.94 16.36 -17.35
CA THR A 212 14.50 17.62 -16.83
C THR A 212 14.86 18.54 -18.00
N LEU A 213 14.46 19.82 -17.91
CA LEU A 213 14.74 20.89 -18.87
C LEU A 213 15.52 21.99 -18.16
N GLY A 214 16.67 22.39 -18.71
CA GLY A 214 17.50 23.47 -18.19
C GLY A 214 17.81 24.52 -19.26
N VAL A 215 17.78 25.79 -18.89
CA VAL A 215 18.21 26.93 -19.71
C VAL A 215 19.15 27.78 -18.87
N ASP A 216 20.32 28.12 -19.41
CA ASP A 216 21.29 29.02 -18.77
C ASP A 216 21.63 30.21 -19.69
N TYR A 217 21.89 31.35 -19.07
CA TYR A 217 22.39 32.55 -19.72
C TYR A 217 23.49 33.16 -18.86
N ASN A 218 24.66 33.41 -19.45
CA ASN A 218 25.81 33.98 -18.78
C ASN A 218 26.42 35.11 -19.63
N TYR A 219 26.61 36.28 -19.02
CA TYR A 219 27.24 37.44 -19.62
C TYR A 219 28.44 37.88 -18.78
N ARG A 220 29.58 38.08 -19.43
CA ARG A 220 30.83 38.54 -18.79
C ARG A 220 31.58 39.45 -19.75
N ILE A 221 31.90 40.66 -19.30
CA ILE A 221 32.81 41.55 -20.00
C ILE A 221 34.23 41.30 -19.50
N TYR A 222 35.16 41.05 -20.42
CA TYR A 222 36.58 41.07 -20.13
C TYR A 222 37.09 42.48 -20.38
N THR A 223 37.27 43.27 -19.32
CA THR A 223 38.10 44.46 -19.40
C THR A 223 39.54 43.97 -19.50
N GLY A 224 40.11 44.00 -20.70
CA GLY A 224 41.55 43.90 -20.86
C GLY A 224 42.16 45.17 -20.28
N GLU A 225 42.72 45.09 -19.08
CA GLU A 225 43.79 46.01 -18.73
C GLU A 225 44.96 45.60 -19.61
N ASP A 226 45.19 46.38 -20.67
CA ASP A 226 46.46 46.37 -21.37
C ASP A 226 47.55 46.62 -20.33
N LEU A 227 48.41 45.62 -20.17
CA LEU A 227 49.68 45.76 -19.49
C LEU A 227 50.52 46.75 -20.32
N GLU A 228 50.58 48.01 -19.91
CA GLU A 228 51.69 48.89 -20.27
C GLU A 228 52.61 49.05 -19.04
N GLU A 229 53.90 48.77 -19.28
CA GLU A 229 55.05 48.80 -18.36
C GLU A 229 55.22 50.10 -17.56
#